data_AF-A0A1U7V010-F1
#
_entry.id   AF-A0A1U7V010-F1
#
_cell.length_a   1.000
_cell.length_b   1.000
_cell.length_c   1.000
_cell.angle_alpha   90.00
_cell.angle_beta   90.00
_cell.angle_gamma   90.00
#
_symmetry.space_group_name_H-M   'P 1'
#
loop_
_entity.id
_entity.type
_entity.pdbx_description
1 polymer ?
#
loop_
_entity_poly.entity_id
_entity_poly.type
_entity_poly.pdbx_seq_one_letter_code
_entity_poly.pdbx_strand_id
1 'polypeptide(L)'
;MSLARRRAAMKAMEKAFDRSKMWTETHKRKDGSYVTDEALVIGERIEEIRSQRAESLDESSPNDALGIVFGPEHPGRVRGLGLGIVPTVVFKQTSARYLMVIWVHLAVPLQLRSGSKR
;
A
#
# COMPACT_ATOMS: atom_id res chain seq x y z
N MET A 1 -10.32 -16.92 12.01
CA MET A 1 -10.87 -15.58 12.34
C MET A 1 -10.84 -14.73 11.08
N SER A 2 -11.89 -13.96 10.75
CA SER A 2 -11.89 -13.08 9.57
C SER A 2 -10.95 -11.88 9.78
N LEU A 3 -10.45 -11.28 8.68
CA LEU A 3 -9.60 -10.07 8.75
C LEU A 3 -10.30 -8.92 9.48
N ALA A 4 -11.60 -8.75 9.29
CA ALA A 4 -12.39 -7.72 9.99
C ALA A 4 -12.39 -7.94 11.51
N ARG A 5 -12.61 -9.18 11.97
CA ARG A 5 -12.55 -9.54 13.40
C ARG A 5 -11.14 -9.37 13.96
N ARG A 6 -10.10 -9.76 13.21
CA ARG A 6 -8.70 -9.60 13.62
C ARG A 6 -8.31 -8.11 13.73
N ARG A 7 -8.79 -7.27 12.82
CA ARG A 7 -8.61 -5.81 12.88
C ARG A 7 -9.26 -5.21 14.13
N ALA A 8 -10.51 -5.59 14.42
CA ALA A 8 -11.21 -5.14 15.62
C ALA A 8 -10.46 -5.57 16.89
N ALA A 9 -9.95 -6.81 16.94
CA ALA A 9 -9.12 -7.28 18.04
C ALA A 9 -7.82 -6.48 18.19
N MET A 10 -7.09 -6.22 17.10
CA MET A 10 -5.87 -5.42 17.16
C MET A 10 -6.12 -3.98 17.61
N LYS A 11 -7.21 -3.35 17.15
CA LYS A 11 -7.62 -2.01 17.61
C LYS A 11 -8.00 -1.99 19.09
N ALA A 12 -8.69 -3.02 19.57
CA ALA A 12 -9.11 -3.13 20.96
C ALA A 12 -7.93 -3.36 21.92
N MET A 13 -6.83 -3.93 21.43
CA MET A 13 -5.58 -4.10 22.18
C MET A 13 -4.70 -2.84 22.19
N GLU A 14 -5.23 -1.67 21.81
CA GLU A 14 -4.54 -0.38 21.66
C GLU A 14 -3.26 -0.41 20.81
N LYS A 15 -3.02 -1.49 20.05
CA LYS A 15 -1.95 -1.53 19.07
C LYS A 15 -2.36 -0.67 17.89
N ALA A 16 -1.56 0.35 17.59
CA ALA A 16 -1.70 1.15 16.38
C ALA A 16 -1.85 0.22 15.16
N PHE A 17 -3.02 0.32 14.52
CA PHE A 17 -3.44 -0.58 13.46
C PHE A 17 -2.81 -0.15 12.14
N ASP A 18 -1.85 -0.93 11.67
CA ASP A 18 -1.22 -0.79 10.37
C ASP A 18 -1.52 -2.03 9.52
N ARG A 19 -1.87 -1.83 8.25
CA ARG A 19 -2.15 -2.94 7.33
C ARG A 19 -0.92 -3.83 7.11
N SER A 20 0.29 -3.29 7.25
CA SER A 20 1.54 -4.05 7.19
C SER A 20 1.68 -4.99 8.39
N LYS A 21 1.36 -4.53 9.62
CA LYS A 21 1.24 -5.41 10.81
C LYS A 21 0.21 -6.52 10.58
N MET A 22 -0.94 -6.20 10.00
CA MET A 22 -1.94 -7.23 9.67
C MET A 22 -1.36 -8.29 8.74
N TRP A 23 -0.62 -7.89 7.70
CA TRP A 23 0.03 -8.82 6.80
C TRP A 23 0.99 -9.75 7.55
N THR A 24 1.89 -9.19 8.37
CA THR A 24 2.86 -9.96 9.18
C THR A 24 2.16 -10.96 10.11
N GLU A 25 1.12 -10.54 10.83
CA GLU A 25 0.32 -11.41 11.71
C GLU A 25 -0.40 -12.53 10.95
N THR A 26 -0.79 -12.31 9.70
CA THR A 26 -1.46 -13.33 8.89
C THR A 26 -0.51 -14.32 8.23
N HIS A 27 0.76 -13.95 8.06
CA HIS A 27 1.79 -14.76 7.39
C HIS A 27 2.80 -15.38 8.37
N LYS A 28 2.60 -15.18 9.68
CA LYS A 28 3.33 -15.86 10.75
C LYS A 28 2.49 -16.96 11.40
N ARG A 29 3.17 -18.03 11.81
CA ARG A 29 2.64 -19.09 12.67
C ARG A 29 2.62 -18.61 14.12
N LYS A 30 2.00 -19.40 15.00
CA LYS A 30 1.93 -19.10 16.44
C LYS A 30 3.29 -19.08 17.14
N ASP A 31 4.28 -19.78 16.59
CA ASP A 31 5.66 -19.80 17.06
C ASP A 31 6.48 -18.57 16.60
N GLY A 32 5.89 -17.68 15.78
CA GLY A 32 6.54 -16.49 15.24
C GLY A 32 7.30 -16.69 13.92
N SER A 33 7.43 -17.94 13.45
CA SER A 33 8.04 -18.25 12.15
C SER A 33 7.10 -17.90 10.98
N TYR A 34 7.66 -17.59 9.81
CA TYR A 34 6.87 -17.37 8.61
C TYR A 34 6.34 -18.70 8.05
N VAL A 35 5.18 -18.65 7.40
CA VAL A 35 4.55 -19.84 6.83
C VAL A 35 5.36 -20.42 5.67
N THR A 36 6.01 -19.55 4.88
CA THR A 36 6.85 -19.88 3.70
C THR A 36 8.09 -18.99 3.64
N ASP A 37 9.12 -19.42 2.90
CA ASP A 37 10.36 -18.64 2.69
C ASP A 37 10.09 -17.35 1.91
N GLU A 38 9.16 -17.37 0.95
CA GLU A 38 8.71 -16.16 0.25
C GLU A 38 8.08 -15.15 1.22
N ALA A 39 7.27 -15.63 2.17
CA ALA A 39 6.68 -14.76 3.18
C ALA A 39 7.72 -14.19 4.14
N LEU A 40 8.81 -14.94 4.41
CA LEU A 40 9.95 -14.42 5.15
C LEU A 40 10.58 -13.24 4.41
N VAL A 41 10.96 -13.41 3.14
CA VAL A 41 11.61 -12.37 2.33
C VAL A 41 10.73 -11.11 2.23
N ILE A 42 9.44 -11.28 1.97
CA ILE A 42 8.49 -10.17 1.89
C ILE A 42 8.33 -9.48 3.26
N GLY A 43 8.23 -10.26 4.34
CA GLY A 43 8.07 -9.74 5.69
C GLY A 43 9.28 -8.95 6.17
N GLU A 44 10.49 -9.42 5.87
CA GLU A 44 11.73 -8.69 6.13
C GLU A 44 11.77 -7.37 5.37
N ARG A 45 11.41 -7.38 4.08
CA ARG A 45 11.36 -6.16 3.28
C ARG A 45 10.35 -5.13 3.80
N ILE A 46 9.19 -5.60 4.28
CA ILE A 46 8.18 -4.74 4.92
C ILE A 46 8.77 -4.09 6.18
N GLU A 47 9.36 -4.87 7.09
CA GLU A 47 9.92 -4.34 8.34
C GLU A 47 11.11 -3.41 8.11
N GLU A 48 11.93 -3.66 7.08
CA GLU A 48 12.99 -2.75 6.64
C GLU A 48 12.45 -1.37 6.25
N ILE A 49 11.45 -1.34 5.35
CA ILE A 49 10.83 -0.08 4.88
C ILE A 49 10.17 0.67 6.05
N ARG A 50 9.56 -0.07 6.98
CA ARG A 50 8.92 0.52 8.16
C ARG A 50 9.93 1.16 9.10
N SER A 51 11.06 0.51 9.35
CA SER A 51 12.13 1.01 10.20
C SER A 51 12.74 2.30 9.64
N GLN A 52 12.81 2.44 8.32
CA GLN A 52 13.29 3.65 7.64
C GLN A 52 12.31 4.83 7.69
N ARG A 53 11.02 4.59 7.97
CA ARG A 53 9.93 5.60 7.83
C ARG A 53 9.12 5.80 9.12
N ALA A 54 9.75 5.64 10.28
CA ALA A 54 9.11 5.52 11.60
C ALA A 54 8.09 6.63 11.99
N GLU A 55 8.05 7.77 11.31
CA GLU A 55 7.27 8.95 11.74
C GLU A 55 5.86 9.10 11.12
N SER A 56 5.40 8.22 10.21
CA SER A 56 4.10 8.46 9.50
C SER A 56 3.20 7.25 9.24
N LEU A 57 3.40 6.12 9.93
CA LEU A 57 2.79 4.83 9.52
C LEU A 57 1.49 4.43 10.24
N ASP A 58 0.92 5.30 11.08
CA ASP A 58 -0.33 4.98 11.78
C ASP A 58 -1.57 5.07 10.85
N GLU A 59 -1.45 5.77 9.72
CA GLU A 59 -2.49 5.82 8.69
C GLU A 59 -2.11 4.99 7.45
N SER A 60 -3.05 4.15 7.00
CA SER A 60 -2.88 3.38 5.76
C SER A 60 -2.77 4.31 4.56
N SER A 61 -1.71 4.17 3.77
CA SER A 61 -1.41 5.03 2.62
C SER A 61 -1.14 4.19 1.37
N PRO A 62 -1.36 4.70 0.14
CA PRO A 62 -0.94 4.01 -1.07
C PRO A 62 0.57 3.73 -1.12
N ASN A 63 1.39 4.55 -0.43
CA ASN A 63 2.86 4.49 -0.45
C ASN A 63 3.46 3.99 0.88
N ASP A 64 2.69 3.28 1.70
CA ASP A 64 3.23 2.60 2.88
C ASP A 64 4.02 1.34 2.48
N ALA A 65 4.58 0.62 3.48
CA ALA A 65 5.45 -0.53 3.23
C ALA A 65 4.79 -1.60 2.34
N LEU A 66 3.50 -1.90 2.55
CA LEU A 66 2.77 -2.83 1.69
C LEU A 66 2.59 -2.31 0.27
N GLY A 67 2.29 -1.02 0.12
CA GLY A 67 2.13 -0.38 -1.19
C GLY A 67 3.43 -0.33 -1.99
N ILE A 68 4.58 -0.21 -1.32
CA ILE A 68 5.89 -0.26 -1.95
C ILE A 68 6.26 -1.67 -2.37
N VAL A 69 6.05 -2.66 -1.49
CA VAL A 69 6.47 -4.05 -1.75
C VAL A 69 5.59 -4.72 -2.80
N PHE A 70 4.27 -4.54 -2.72
CA PHE A 70 3.32 -5.17 -3.63
C PHE A 70 2.87 -4.26 -4.78
N GLY A 71 3.33 -3.02 -4.81
CA GLY A 71 2.88 -2.02 -5.76
C GLY A 71 1.41 -1.62 -5.54
N PRO A 72 0.80 -0.95 -6.53
CA PRO A 72 -0.57 -0.47 -6.45
C PRO A 72 -1.55 -1.59 -6.05
N GLU A 73 -2.45 -1.28 -5.10
CA GLU A 73 -3.66 -2.07 -4.79
C GLU A 73 -4.49 -2.46 -6.02
N HIS A 74 -5.49 -3.33 -5.86
CA HIS A 74 -6.48 -3.57 -6.92
C HIS A 74 -7.70 -2.63 -6.79
N PRO A 75 -8.43 -2.33 -7.88
CA PRO A 75 -9.70 -1.62 -7.78
C PRO A 75 -10.68 -2.35 -6.85
N GLY A 76 -11.36 -1.61 -5.97
CA GLY A 76 -12.39 -2.16 -5.09
C GLY A 76 -11.89 -3.00 -3.90
N ARG A 77 -10.57 -3.18 -3.73
CA ARG A 77 -10.02 -3.97 -2.61
C ARG A 77 -8.71 -3.37 -2.08
N VAL A 78 -8.59 -3.29 -0.76
CA VAL A 78 -7.33 -2.95 -0.08
C VAL A 78 -6.77 -4.19 0.63
N ARG A 79 -5.53 -4.56 0.33
CA ARG A 79 -4.79 -5.62 1.03
C ARG A 79 -4.70 -5.31 2.53
N GLY A 80 -4.86 -6.35 3.36
CA GLY A 80 -4.73 -6.25 4.82
C GLY A 80 -5.91 -5.63 5.57
N LEU A 81 -7.00 -5.21 4.89
CA LEU A 81 -8.14 -4.56 5.58
C LEU A 81 -9.41 -5.42 5.65
N GLY A 82 -9.56 -6.40 4.77
CA GLY A 82 -10.72 -7.31 4.73
C GLY A 82 -11.59 -7.12 3.49
N LEU A 83 -12.71 -7.84 3.44
CA LEU A 83 -13.66 -7.79 2.33
C LEU A 83 -14.48 -6.50 2.37
N GLY A 84 -14.79 -5.94 1.19
CA GLY A 84 -15.67 -4.77 1.04
C GLY A 84 -15.02 -3.41 1.34
N ILE A 85 -13.74 -3.38 1.74
CA ILE A 85 -13.01 -2.12 1.95
C ILE A 85 -12.36 -1.69 0.63
N VAL A 86 -12.81 -0.54 0.13
CA VAL A 86 -12.34 0.05 -1.13
C VAL A 86 -11.23 1.09 -0.88
N PRO A 87 -10.26 1.22 -1.81
CA PRO A 87 -9.17 2.20 -1.69
C PRO A 87 -9.62 3.64 -1.46
N THR A 88 -10.74 4.05 -2.05
CA THR A 88 -11.27 5.43 -1.95
C THR A 88 -11.63 5.83 -0.52
N VAL A 89 -12.17 4.89 0.27
CA VAL A 89 -12.54 5.11 1.67
C VAL A 89 -11.30 5.14 2.56
N VAL A 90 -10.29 4.32 2.25
CA VAL A 90 -9.11 4.14 3.10
C VAL A 90 -8.09 5.24 2.90
N PHE A 91 -7.75 5.53 1.65
CA PHE A 91 -6.72 6.50 1.33
C PHE A 91 -7.28 7.92 1.26
N LYS A 92 -8.59 8.11 1.47
CA LYS A 92 -9.30 9.39 1.35
C LYS A 92 -9.01 10.11 0.02
N GLN A 93 -8.63 9.33 -1.00
CA GLN A 93 -8.31 9.79 -2.35
C GLN A 93 -9.42 9.31 -3.27
N THR A 94 -10.07 10.24 -3.97
CA THR A 94 -10.97 9.92 -5.07
C THR A 94 -10.20 9.11 -6.10
N SER A 95 -10.75 7.96 -6.51
CA SER A 95 -10.07 7.03 -7.40
C SER A 95 -9.94 7.61 -8.81
N ALA A 96 -8.93 8.43 -9.03
CA ALA A 96 -8.32 8.66 -10.32
C ALA A 96 -6.91 8.08 -10.24
N ARG A 97 -6.74 6.77 -10.10
CA ARG A 97 -5.37 6.24 -9.93
C ARG A 97 -4.44 6.60 -11.09
N TYR A 98 -5.01 6.93 -12.24
CA TYR A 98 -4.47 6.64 -13.56
C TYR A 98 -4.43 7.86 -14.48
N LEU A 99 -4.92 9.03 -14.04
CA LEU A 99 -4.83 10.23 -14.88
C LEU A 99 -3.37 10.70 -15.06
N MET A 100 -2.47 10.45 -14.10
CA MET A 100 -1.07 10.84 -14.27
C MET A 100 -0.25 9.85 -15.12
N VAL A 101 -0.64 8.59 -15.28
CA VAL A 101 0.00 7.69 -16.25
C VAL A 101 -0.32 8.14 -17.69
N ILE A 102 -1.49 8.74 -17.91
CA ILE A 102 -1.87 9.40 -19.17
C ILE A 102 -1.04 10.67 -19.41
N TRP A 103 -0.70 11.44 -18.38
CA TRP A 103 0.18 12.62 -18.52
C TRP A 103 1.65 12.26 -18.83
N VAL A 104 2.15 11.10 -18.36
CA VAL A 104 3.54 10.66 -18.59
C VAL A 104 3.75 10.07 -20.01
N HIS A 105 2.70 9.59 -20.68
CA HIS A 105 2.77 9.13 -22.09
C HIS A 105 2.39 10.19 -23.14
N LEU A 106 1.91 11.37 -22.72
CA LEU A 106 1.47 12.47 -23.60
C LEU A 106 2.21 13.79 -23.36
N ALA A 107 3.45 13.73 -22.88
CA ALA A 107 4.35 14.88 -22.97
C ALA A 107 5.32 14.66 -24.15
N VAL A 108 4.91 15.08 -25.35
CA VAL A 108 5.89 15.66 -26.27
C VAL A 108 5.73 17.18 -26.15
N PRO A 109 6.73 17.90 -25.64
CA PRO A 109 6.69 19.36 -25.68
C PRO A 109 6.68 19.77 -27.16
N LEU A 110 5.66 20.53 -27.54
CA LEU A 110 5.56 21.19 -28.84
C LEU A 110 6.65 22.27 -28.93
N GLN A 111 7.91 21.87 -29.07
CA GLN A 111 9.01 22.74 -29.48
C GLN A 111 9.21 22.56 -30.98
N LEU A 112 8.21 22.94 -31.76
CA LEU A 112 8.38 23.18 -33.19
C LEU A 112 8.72 24.66 -33.39
N ARG A 113 10.04 24.87 -33.36
CA ARG A 113 10.79 25.88 -34.12
C ARG A 113 10.03 26.33 -35.38
N SER A 114 9.24 27.40 -35.27
CA SER A 114 8.82 28.19 -36.44
C SER A 114 9.88 29.28 -36.68
N GLY A 115 11.00 28.84 -37.25
CA GLY A 115 11.81 29.75 -38.05
C GLY A 115 11.15 29.86 -39.41
N SER A 116 10.42 30.96 -39.67
CA SER A 116 10.30 31.58 -41.00
C SER A 116 9.35 32.78 -40.93
N LYS A 117 9.87 33.99 -41.15
CA LYS A 117 9.55 34.93 -42.24
C LYS A 117 10.53 36.10 -42.11
N ARG A 118 11.40 36.25 -43.12
CA ARG A 118 11.45 37.39 -44.04
C ARG A 118 11.79 38.71 -43.37
#